data_AF-A0A960XJF8-F1
#
_entry.id   AF-A0A960XJF8-F1
#
_cell.length_a   1.000
_cell.length_b   1.000
_cell.length_c   1.000
_cell.angle_alpha   90.00
_cell.angle_beta   90.00
_cell.angle_gamma   90.00
#
_symmetry.space_group_name_H-M   'P 1'
#
loop_
_entity.id
_entity.type
_entity.pdbx_description
1 polymer ?
#
loop_
_entity_poly.entity_id
_entity_poly.type
_entity_poly.pdbx_seq_one_letter_code
_entity_poly.pdbx_strand_id
1 'polypeptide(L)'
;EVSPRLKLTARETLVALENVEACLASLSDAKIRHLALSALERMHRKVTVEGLIDVVENTQDDSLRFDALMALSRLHFQEKPWDRVSWWGTRPDDRGPYFEMIEWFLSKTIRRALENGFTKIPEDQQGAYLEGLAKNRIPVSELKLEGLDPVLAALGSLELTDSQVTLLVGAAKDSQRKLQQRLECYRALIRDTENRRTKARVEVLASWMNESNPPKGTAQRIDDFVNEAQRGLEIKLLREIASEGTDAESRIAWRALLTLLSSPLTKDQWVKQVTKMVEENPREIGFFLALADLKLSGFDQQIQIGLNSDNDDLIHAAEKAQTEVATSISVGKKVFELPLQEVFEGAMQGHGDPAYGKQLFTRVGCVACHATSMDAEQK
;
A
#
# COMPACT_ATOMS: atom_id res chain seq x y z
N GLU A 1 -38.06 -4.43 16.03
CA GLU A 1 -36.63 -4.42 16.37
C GLU A 1 -36.43 -4.08 17.84
N VAL A 2 -35.40 -4.65 18.47
CA VAL A 2 -35.01 -4.29 19.84
C VAL A 2 -34.20 -3.00 19.78
N SER A 3 -34.57 -2.01 20.61
CA SER A 3 -33.88 -0.71 20.68
C SER A 3 -32.36 -0.89 20.90
N PRO A 4 -31.49 -0.22 20.12
CA PRO A 4 -30.04 -0.25 20.32
C PRO A 4 -29.63 0.19 21.73
N ARG A 5 -30.38 1.12 22.34
CA ARG A 5 -30.15 1.55 23.72
C ARG A 5 -30.37 0.42 24.71
N LEU A 6 -31.40 -0.41 24.51
CA LEU A 6 -31.67 -1.55 25.38
C LEU A 6 -30.55 -2.58 25.31
N LYS A 7 -30.02 -2.86 24.11
CA LYS A 7 -28.87 -3.76 23.94
C LYS A 7 -27.63 -3.21 24.65
N LEU A 8 -27.34 -1.93 24.50
CA LEU A 8 -26.22 -1.27 25.20
C LEU A 8 -26.39 -1.37 26.72
N THR A 9 -27.55 -0.97 27.25
CA THR A 9 -27.83 -1.03 28.69
C THR A 9 -27.72 -2.45 29.24
N ALA A 10 -28.25 -3.46 28.52
CA ALA A 10 -28.11 -4.85 28.90
C ALA A 10 -26.65 -5.30 28.95
N ARG A 11 -25.84 -4.96 27.94
CA ARG A 11 -24.40 -5.24 27.92
C ARG A 11 -23.69 -4.61 29.11
N GLU A 12 -23.85 -3.31 29.31
CA GLU A 12 -23.17 -2.60 30.41
C GLU A 12 -23.60 -3.14 31.78
N THR A 13 -24.87 -3.54 31.92
CA THR A 13 -25.37 -4.17 33.15
C THR A 13 -24.73 -5.54 33.37
N LEU A 14 -24.63 -6.38 32.33
CA LEU A 14 -23.96 -7.68 32.43
C LEU A 14 -22.49 -7.52 32.81
N VAL A 15 -21.78 -6.56 32.20
CA VAL A 15 -20.39 -6.22 32.52
C VAL A 15 -20.24 -5.77 33.96
N ALA A 16 -21.09 -4.84 34.42
CA ALA A 16 -21.04 -4.33 35.79
C ALA A 16 -21.36 -5.40 36.85
N LEU A 17 -22.24 -6.36 36.52
CA LEU A 17 -22.57 -7.49 37.39
C LEU A 17 -21.55 -8.64 37.30
N GLU A 18 -20.64 -8.61 36.33
CA GLU A 18 -19.68 -9.68 36.04
C GLU A 18 -20.33 -11.07 35.93
N ASN A 19 -21.55 -11.15 35.38
CA ASN A 19 -22.30 -12.42 35.28
C ASN A 19 -21.81 -13.26 34.09
N VAL A 20 -20.61 -13.82 34.24
CA VAL A 20 -19.89 -14.57 33.20
C VAL A 20 -20.66 -15.83 32.82
N GLU A 21 -21.19 -16.58 33.79
CA GLU A 21 -21.87 -17.85 33.57
C GLU A 21 -23.13 -17.69 32.71
N ALA A 22 -23.94 -16.66 32.96
CA ALA A 22 -25.12 -16.37 32.15
C ALA A 22 -24.76 -15.99 30.71
N CYS A 23 -23.66 -15.24 30.54
CA CYS A 23 -23.18 -14.87 29.21
C CYS A 23 -22.66 -16.09 28.44
N LEU A 24 -21.86 -16.96 29.08
CA LEU A 24 -21.36 -18.20 28.47
C LEU A 24 -22.49 -19.15 28.08
N ALA A 25 -23.49 -19.34 28.94
CA ALA A 25 -24.65 -20.17 28.64
C ALA A 25 -25.45 -19.67 27.41
N SER A 26 -25.49 -18.34 27.23
CA SER A 26 -26.21 -17.68 26.14
C SER A 26 -25.51 -17.78 24.78
N LEU A 27 -24.27 -18.27 24.72
CA LEU A 27 -23.53 -18.41 23.45
C LEU A 27 -24.14 -19.43 22.49
N SER A 28 -24.89 -20.39 23.02
CA SER A 28 -25.63 -21.38 22.22
C SER A 28 -26.80 -20.78 21.43
N ASP A 29 -27.35 -19.63 21.85
CA ASP A 29 -28.44 -18.96 21.15
C ASP A 29 -27.91 -17.92 20.16
N ALA A 30 -28.01 -18.25 18.87
CA ALA A 30 -27.58 -17.39 17.76
C ALA A 30 -28.19 -15.97 17.80
N LYS A 31 -29.39 -15.78 18.38
CA LYS A 31 -30.06 -14.46 18.42
C LYS A 31 -29.42 -13.50 19.41
N ILE A 32 -28.87 -14.03 20.51
CA ILE A 32 -28.36 -13.21 21.62
C ILE A 32 -26.85 -13.38 21.86
N ARG A 33 -26.19 -14.37 21.23
CA ARG A 33 -24.75 -14.61 21.43
C ARG A 33 -23.89 -13.38 21.18
N HIS A 34 -24.22 -12.53 20.19
CA HIS A 34 -23.44 -11.33 19.89
C HIS A 34 -23.40 -10.36 21.08
N LEU A 35 -24.53 -10.25 21.80
CA LEU A 35 -24.65 -9.42 22.99
C LEU A 35 -23.89 -10.03 24.17
N ALA A 36 -23.99 -11.34 24.34
CA ALA A 36 -23.26 -12.08 25.37
C ALA A 36 -21.74 -11.99 25.17
N LEU A 37 -21.25 -12.20 23.95
CA LEU A 37 -19.84 -12.04 23.58
C LEU A 37 -19.36 -10.61 23.80
N SER A 38 -20.16 -9.61 23.41
CA SER A 38 -19.85 -8.20 23.67
C SER A 38 -19.74 -7.89 25.16
N ALA A 39 -20.43 -8.62 26.04
CA ALA A 39 -20.24 -8.49 27.49
C ALA A 39 -18.96 -9.22 27.93
N LEU A 40 -18.76 -10.47 27.51
CA LEU A 40 -17.59 -11.29 27.86
C LEU A 40 -16.27 -10.63 27.46
N GLU A 41 -16.19 -10.00 26.29
CA GLU A 41 -14.97 -9.34 25.78
C GLU A 41 -14.52 -8.11 26.61
N ARG A 42 -15.31 -7.72 27.62
CA ARG A 42 -15.02 -6.63 28.57
C ARG A 42 -14.74 -7.13 29.99
N MET A 43 -14.82 -8.44 30.23
CA MET A 43 -14.68 -9.05 31.55
C MET A 43 -13.33 -9.76 31.68
N HIS A 44 -12.28 -9.03 32.11
CA HIS A 44 -10.93 -9.57 32.35
C HIS A 44 -10.89 -10.49 33.57
N ARG A 45 -11.46 -11.69 33.43
CA ARG A 45 -11.62 -12.69 34.48
C ARG A 45 -11.14 -14.05 34.01
N LYS A 46 -10.65 -14.85 34.95
CA LYS A 46 -10.22 -16.23 34.70
C LYS A 46 -11.34 -17.09 34.13
N VAL A 47 -12.52 -17.05 34.74
CA VAL A 47 -13.69 -17.83 34.31
C VAL A 47 -14.13 -17.45 32.89
N THR A 48 -14.06 -16.17 32.51
CA THR A 48 -14.36 -15.71 31.14
C THR A 48 -13.42 -16.34 30.13
N VAL A 49 -12.11 -16.28 30.39
CA VAL A 49 -11.08 -16.79 29.49
C VAL A 49 -11.19 -18.31 29.37
N GLU A 50 -11.31 -19.02 30.50
CA GLU A 50 -11.46 -20.48 30.51
C GLU A 50 -12.72 -20.92 29.76
N GLY A 51 -13.87 -20.28 30.01
CA GLY A 51 -15.12 -20.60 29.31
C GLY A 51 -15.07 -20.32 27.80
N LEU A 52 -14.43 -19.23 27.37
CA LEU A 52 -14.24 -18.95 25.93
C LEU A 52 -13.28 -19.95 25.28
N ILE A 53 -12.21 -20.36 25.97
CA ILE A 53 -11.30 -21.41 25.49
C ILE A 53 -12.07 -22.73 25.34
N ASP A 54 -12.89 -23.10 26.33
CA ASP A 54 -13.70 -24.31 26.25
C ASP A 54 -14.67 -24.28 25.06
N VAL A 55 -15.24 -23.11 24.75
CA VAL A 55 -16.07 -22.93 23.55
C VAL A 55 -15.25 -23.17 22.28
N VAL A 56 -14.05 -22.58 22.18
CA VAL A 56 -13.16 -22.75 21.01
C VAL A 56 -12.81 -24.22 20.81
N GLU A 57 -12.51 -24.94 21.89
CA GLU A 57 -12.10 -26.34 21.85
C GLU A 57 -13.24 -27.30 21.47
N ASN A 58 -14.47 -27.04 21.93
CA ASN A 58 -15.52 -28.06 21.93
C ASN A 58 -16.71 -27.77 21.00
N THR A 59 -16.93 -26.52 20.57
CA THR A 59 -18.06 -26.19 19.70
C THR A 59 -17.97 -26.89 18.35
N GLN A 60 -19.10 -27.29 17.79
CA GLN A 60 -19.22 -27.76 16.39
C GLN A 60 -19.67 -26.66 15.43
N ASP A 61 -19.97 -25.47 15.96
CA ASP A 61 -20.35 -24.28 15.19
C ASP A 61 -19.09 -23.45 14.92
N ASP A 62 -18.60 -23.47 13.68
CA ASP A 62 -17.41 -22.74 13.25
C ASP A 62 -17.56 -21.23 13.42
N SER A 63 -18.78 -20.70 13.25
CA SER A 63 -19.03 -19.26 13.46
C SER A 63 -18.92 -18.91 14.94
N LEU A 64 -19.43 -19.76 15.84
CA LEU A 64 -19.22 -19.58 17.28
C LEU A 64 -17.74 -19.67 17.65
N ARG A 65 -17.01 -20.63 17.07
CA ARG A 65 -15.58 -20.81 17.32
C ARG A 65 -14.80 -19.55 16.96
N PHE A 66 -15.06 -19.01 15.76
CA PHE A 66 -14.47 -17.77 15.28
C PHE A 66 -14.81 -16.59 16.21
N ASP A 67 -16.09 -16.42 16.55
CA ASP A 67 -16.55 -15.35 17.45
C ASP A 67 -15.90 -15.42 18.84
N ALA A 68 -15.73 -16.62 19.39
CA ALA A 68 -15.05 -16.83 20.68
C ALA A 68 -13.56 -16.49 20.61
N LEU A 69 -12.88 -16.84 19.52
CA LEU A 69 -11.49 -16.43 19.27
C LEU A 69 -11.36 -14.90 19.15
N MET A 70 -12.32 -14.24 18.51
CA MET A 70 -12.38 -12.78 18.43
C MET A 70 -12.58 -12.14 19.80
N ALA A 71 -13.47 -12.69 20.64
CA ALA A 71 -13.62 -12.23 22.02
C ALA A 71 -12.34 -12.42 22.85
N LEU A 72 -11.64 -13.55 22.68
CA LEU A 72 -10.33 -13.78 23.31
C LEU A 72 -9.29 -12.76 22.85
N SER A 73 -9.27 -12.39 21.56
CA SER A 73 -8.35 -11.37 21.04
C SER A 73 -8.55 -10.00 21.71
N ARG A 74 -9.81 -9.62 21.97
CA ARG A 74 -10.15 -8.37 22.69
C ARG A 74 -9.69 -8.36 24.14
N LEU A 75 -9.68 -9.53 24.78
CA LEU A 75 -9.24 -9.75 26.16
C LEU A 75 -7.72 -9.91 26.30
N HIS A 76 -6.96 -10.03 25.21
CA HIS A 76 -5.51 -10.33 25.28
C HIS A 76 -4.73 -9.28 26.07
N PHE A 77 -5.08 -8.01 25.90
CA PHE A 77 -4.54 -6.88 26.67
C PHE A 77 -5.60 -6.27 27.59
N GLN A 78 -5.16 -5.40 28.50
CA GLN A 78 -6.02 -4.50 29.26
C GLN A 78 -5.51 -3.05 29.13
N GLU A 79 -6.41 -2.08 29.36
CA GLU A 79 -6.02 -0.67 29.44
C GLU A 79 -5.08 -0.47 30.63
N LYS A 80 -3.95 0.19 30.39
CA LYS A 80 -3.05 0.62 31.44
C LYS A 80 -3.77 1.65 32.32
N PRO A 81 -3.65 1.58 33.66
CA PRO A 81 -4.18 2.62 34.52
C PRO A 81 -3.68 4.00 34.08
N TRP A 82 -4.63 4.91 33.83
CA TRP A 82 -4.30 6.24 33.34
C TRP A 82 -3.46 7.01 34.36
N ASP A 83 -2.31 7.51 33.93
CA ASP A 83 -1.36 8.27 34.74
C ASP A 83 -1.79 9.73 35.01
N ARG A 84 -2.94 10.15 34.45
CA ARG A 84 -3.49 11.52 34.52
C ARG A 84 -2.65 12.59 33.80
N VAL A 85 -1.68 12.17 33.01
CA VAL A 85 -0.76 13.05 32.26
C VAL A 85 -0.81 12.75 30.77
N SER A 86 -0.75 11.47 30.43
CA SER A 86 -0.76 10.96 29.06
C SER A 86 -2.14 11.11 28.44
N TRP A 87 -2.20 11.73 27.27
CA TRP A 87 -3.41 11.86 26.46
C TRP A 87 -3.01 11.82 24.99
N TRP A 88 -3.95 11.52 24.10
CA TRP A 88 -3.69 11.35 22.67
C TRP A 88 -3.25 12.63 21.93
N GLY A 89 -3.10 13.76 22.62
CA GLY A 89 -2.75 15.03 21.98
C GLY A 89 -3.94 15.59 21.16
N THR A 90 -3.66 16.49 20.23
CA THR A 90 -4.71 17.14 19.43
C THR A 90 -5.40 16.21 18.42
N ARG A 91 -4.91 14.98 18.24
CA ARG A 91 -5.49 13.98 17.33
C ARG A 91 -5.82 12.70 18.11
N PRO A 92 -7.07 12.20 18.05
CA PRO A 92 -7.42 10.92 18.64
C PRO A 92 -6.51 9.80 18.13
N ASP A 93 -6.09 8.91 19.03
CA ASP A 93 -5.45 7.65 18.66
C ASP A 93 -6.53 6.62 18.29
N ASP A 94 -6.58 6.21 17.03
CA ASP A 94 -7.58 5.32 16.46
C ASP A 94 -7.09 3.88 16.24
N ARG A 95 -5.86 3.57 16.69
CA ARG A 95 -5.17 2.30 16.35
C ARG A 95 -5.76 1.05 16.97
N GLY A 96 -6.54 1.17 18.03
CA GLY A 96 -7.08 -0.01 18.69
C GLY A 96 -7.79 0.31 19.97
N PRO A 97 -8.35 -0.73 20.60
CA PRO A 97 -9.44 -0.51 21.52
C PRO A 97 -8.98 -0.10 22.92
N TYR A 98 -7.66 0.05 23.11
CA TYR A 98 -7.00 0.63 24.28
C TYR A 98 -5.99 1.68 23.84
N PHE A 99 -5.90 2.77 24.62
CA PHE A 99 -4.94 3.84 24.38
C PHE A 99 -3.52 3.35 24.68
N GLU A 100 -3.30 2.93 25.92
CA GLU A 100 -2.08 2.23 26.32
C GLU A 100 -2.43 0.81 26.78
N MET A 101 -1.92 -0.18 26.08
CA MET A 101 -2.18 -1.59 26.36
C MET A 101 -1.07 -2.20 27.22
N ILE A 102 -1.46 -2.99 28.23
CA ILE A 102 -0.54 -3.82 29.01
C ILE A 102 -1.00 -5.27 29.00
N GLU A 103 -0.03 -6.19 29.07
CA GLU A 103 -0.33 -7.58 29.41
C GLU A 103 -0.86 -7.68 30.84
N TRP A 104 -1.66 -8.73 31.09
CA TRP A 104 -2.22 -9.08 32.37
C TRP A 104 -2.04 -10.58 32.63
N PHE A 105 -2.46 -11.05 33.81
CA PHE A 105 -2.18 -12.40 34.29
C PHE A 105 -2.52 -13.53 33.28
N LEU A 106 -3.53 -13.34 32.42
CA LEU A 106 -3.97 -14.35 31.45
C LEU A 106 -3.54 -14.08 30.00
N SER A 107 -2.80 -13.00 29.71
CA SER A 107 -2.38 -12.68 28.33
C SER A 107 -1.65 -13.83 27.65
N LYS A 108 -0.76 -14.52 28.38
CA LYS A 108 -0.03 -15.70 27.85
C LYS A 108 -0.93 -16.90 27.57
N THR A 109 -1.95 -17.12 28.41
CA THR A 109 -2.94 -18.20 28.21
C THR A 109 -3.80 -17.91 26.99
N ILE A 110 -4.26 -16.65 26.86
CA ILE A 110 -5.03 -16.18 25.72
C ILE A 110 -4.20 -16.32 24.44
N ARG A 111 -2.93 -15.89 24.44
CA ARG A 111 -2.04 -16.00 23.28
C ARG A 111 -1.95 -17.44 22.76
N ARG A 112 -1.75 -18.41 23.65
CA ARG A 112 -1.72 -19.83 23.27
C ARG A 112 -3.05 -20.32 22.68
N ALA A 113 -4.18 -19.87 23.24
CA ALA A 113 -5.49 -20.21 22.70
C ALA A 113 -5.72 -19.62 21.31
N LEU A 114 -5.26 -18.38 21.06
CA LEU A 114 -5.30 -17.74 19.74
C LEU A 114 -4.42 -18.50 18.72
N GLU A 115 -3.19 -18.85 19.11
CA GLU A 115 -2.27 -19.64 18.28
C GLU A 115 -2.87 -21.00 17.90
N ASN A 116 -3.36 -21.75 18.89
CA ASN A 116 -3.95 -23.07 18.65
C ASN A 116 -5.31 -23.00 17.93
N GLY A 117 -6.04 -21.90 18.05
CA GLY A 117 -7.34 -21.70 17.43
C GLY A 117 -7.27 -21.47 15.92
N PHE A 118 -6.13 -21.00 15.42
CA PHE A 118 -5.94 -20.65 14.00
C PHE A 118 -6.20 -21.83 13.04
N THR A 119 -5.72 -23.02 13.39
CA THR A 119 -5.91 -24.23 12.56
C THR A 119 -7.31 -24.85 12.73
N LYS A 120 -8.09 -24.37 13.70
CA LYS A 120 -9.44 -24.86 14.00
C LYS A 120 -10.53 -24.08 13.30
N ILE A 121 -10.22 -22.94 12.70
CA ILE A 121 -11.19 -22.19 11.89
C ILE A 121 -11.03 -22.55 10.40
N PRO A 122 -12.12 -22.50 9.62
CA PRO A 122 -12.05 -22.66 8.17
C PRO A 122 -11.03 -21.72 7.50
N GLU A 123 -10.39 -22.20 6.42
CA GLU A 123 -9.34 -21.45 5.70
C GLU A 123 -9.84 -20.09 5.17
N ASP A 124 -11.11 -20.00 4.76
CA ASP A 124 -11.73 -18.77 4.28
C ASP A 124 -11.95 -17.72 5.39
N GLN A 125 -11.94 -18.14 6.67
CA GLN A 125 -12.03 -17.25 7.84
C GLN A 125 -10.66 -16.81 8.38
N GLN A 126 -9.57 -17.51 8.03
CA GLN A 126 -8.23 -17.21 8.54
C GLN A 126 -7.80 -15.76 8.23
N GLY A 127 -8.11 -15.24 7.05
CA GLY A 127 -7.81 -13.84 6.70
C GLY A 127 -8.50 -12.83 7.61
N ALA A 128 -9.81 -13.02 7.86
CA ALA A 128 -10.58 -12.16 8.76
C ALA A 128 -10.10 -12.27 10.22
N TYR A 129 -9.64 -13.46 10.62
CA TYR A 129 -9.04 -13.69 11.92
C TYR A 129 -7.75 -12.89 12.11
N LEU A 130 -6.83 -12.93 11.14
CA LEU A 130 -5.58 -12.14 11.19
C LEU A 130 -5.87 -10.62 11.23
N GLU A 131 -6.85 -10.15 10.46
CA GLU A 131 -7.30 -8.75 10.52
C GLU A 131 -7.85 -8.40 11.91
N GLY A 132 -8.61 -9.32 12.52
CA GLY A 132 -9.13 -9.19 13.87
C GLY A 132 -8.04 -9.09 14.94
N LEU A 133 -6.99 -9.91 14.84
CA LEU A 133 -5.81 -9.84 15.71
C LEU A 133 -5.10 -8.48 15.56
N ALA A 134 -4.92 -8.01 14.32
CA ALA A 134 -4.30 -6.72 14.04
C ALA A 134 -5.12 -5.54 14.60
N LYS A 135 -6.46 -5.57 14.50
CA LYS A 135 -7.37 -4.56 15.11
C LYS A 135 -7.27 -4.51 16.63
N ASN A 136 -6.95 -5.65 17.27
CA ASN A 136 -6.67 -5.73 18.70
C ASN A 136 -5.19 -5.49 19.04
N ARG A 137 -4.40 -5.02 18.06
CA ARG A 137 -2.97 -4.69 18.19
C ARG A 137 -2.12 -5.86 18.67
N ILE A 138 -2.54 -7.09 18.37
CA ILE A 138 -1.75 -8.30 18.63
C ILE A 138 -0.77 -8.48 17.47
N PRO A 139 0.55 -8.53 17.72
CA PRO A 139 1.55 -8.65 16.67
C PRO A 139 1.52 -10.06 16.07
N VAL A 140 0.82 -10.20 14.93
CA VAL A 140 0.67 -11.48 14.20
C VAL A 140 2.02 -12.12 13.88
N SER A 141 3.03 -11.31 13.57
CA SER A 141 4.40 -11.75 13.29
C SER A 141 5.09 -12.46 14.46
N GLU A 142 4.63 -12.24 15.70
CA GLU A 142 5.16 -12.94 16.86
C GLU A 142 4.37 -14.22 17.20
N LEU A 143 3.20 -14.43 16.60
CA LEU A 143 2.35 -15.58 16.89
C LEU A 143 2.84 -16.84 16.17
N LYS A 144 2.74 -17.97 16.86
CA LYS A 144 3.02 -19.30 16.29
C LYS A 144 1.76 -19.87 15.61
N LEU A 145 1.46 -19.38 14.41
CA LEU A 145 0.29 -19.81 13.64
C LEU A 145 0.69 -20.94 12.66
N GLU A 146 0.36 -22.18 13.01
CA GLU A 146 0.66 -23.35 12.17
C GLU A 146 -0.12 -23.28 10.85
N GLY A 147 0.55 -23.55 9.72
CA GLY A 147 -0.06 -23.50 8.39
C GLY A 147 -0.32 -22.08 7.86
N LEU A 148 0.09 -21.02 8.57
CA LEU A 148 -0.03 -19.65 8.09
C LEU A 148 0.76 -19.48 6.78
N ASP A 149 0.09 -18.96 5.75
CA ASP A 149 0.75 -18.56 4.50
C ASP A 149 1.91 -17.61 4.84
N PRO A 150 3.17 -17.94 4.49
CA PRO A 150 4.33 -17.09 4.73
C PRO A 150 4.13 -15.65 4.24
N VAL A 151 3.34 -15.45 3.18
CA VAL A 151 2.99 -14.11 2.65
C VAL A 151 2.15 -13.34 3.67
N LEU A 152 1.15 -13.98 4.27
CA LEU A 152 0.30 -13.36 5.30
C LEU A 152 1.12 -13.05 6.56
N ALA A 153 2.04 -13.94 6.93
CA ALA A 153 2.99 -13.69 8.03
C ALA A 153 3.86 -12.46 7.76
N ALA A 154 4.40 -12.34 6.55
CA ALA A 154 5.20 -11.18 6.13
C ALA A 154 4.38 -9.88 6.12
N LEU A 155 3.13 -9.92 5.66
CA LEU A 155 2.23 -8.75 5.67
C LEU A 155 1.91 -8.25 7.08
N GLY A 156 1.91 -9.14 8.08
CA GLY A 156 1.70 -8.79 9.50
C GLY A 156 2.97 -8.36 10.25
N SER A 157 4.12 -8.26 9.58
CA SER A 157 5.39 -7.87 10.20
C SER A 157 5.55 -6.35 10.24
N LEU A 158 6.02 -5.82 11.37
CA LEU A 158 6.30 -4.38 11.53
C LEU A 158 7.55 -3.96 10.75
N GLU A 159 8.57 -4.80 10.75
CA GLU A 159 9.80 -4.65 9.97
C GLU A 159 9.97 -5.88 9.07
N LEU A 160 10.40 -5.65 7.83
CA LEU A 160 10.58 -6.73 6.85
C LEU A 160 12.05 -7.14 6.77
N THR A 161 12.31 -8.43 6.92
CA THR A 161 13.59 -9.05 6.56
C THR A 161 13.73 -9.17 5.03
N ASP A 162 14.94 -9.35 4.51
CA ASP A 162 15.15 -9.46 3.07
C ASP A 162 14.45 -10.68 2.46
N SER A 163 14.36 -11.80 3.19
CA SER A 163 13.61 -12.98 2.75
C SER A 163 12.10 -12.70 2.65
N GLN A 164 11.54 -11.97 3.62
CA GLN A 164 10.15 -11.53 3.57
C GLN A 164 9.90 -10.57 2.42
N VAL A 165 10.85 -9.72 2.08
CA VAL A 165 10.73 -8.83 0.92
C VAL A 165 10.74 -9.60 -0.38
N THR A 166 11.67 -10.54 -0.59
CA THR A 166 11.66 -11.41 -1.76
C THR A 166 10.34 -12.17 -1.88
N LEU A 167 9.81 -12.66 -0.75
CA LEU A 167 8.53 -13.34 -0.69
C LEU A 167 7.36 -12.43 -1.09
N LEU A 168 7.29 -11.22 -0.55
CA LEU A 168 6.24 -10.25 -0.87
C LEU A 168 6.31 -9.78 -2.33
N VAL A 169 7.52 -9.60 -2.88
CA VAL A 169 7.71 -9.31 -4.31
C VAL A 169 7.16 -10.45 -5.17
N GLY A 170 7.52 -11.70 -4.85
CA GLY A 170 6.99 -12.88 -5.55
C GLY A 170 5.47 -12.94 -5.49
N ALA A 171 4.89 -12.73 -4.32
CA ALA A 171 3.45 -12.75 -4.10
C ALA A 171 2.71 -11.60 -4.81
N ALA A 172 3.30 -10.41 -4.89
CA ALA A 172 2.72 -9.29 -5.64
C ALA A 172 2.71 -9.56 -7.15
N LYS A 173 3.74 -10.23 -7.67
CA LYS A 173 3.90 -10.57 -9.10
C LYS A 173 3.03 -11.76 -9.52
N ASP A 174 2.67 -12.65 -8.60
CA ASP A 174 1.85 -13.83 -8.88
C ASP A 174 0.43 -13.47 -9.34
N SER A 175 0.15 -13.71 -10.62
CA SER A 175 -1.16 -13.42 -11.24
C SER A 175 -2.28 -14.36 -10.77
N GLN A 176 -1.94 -15.51 -10.19
CA GLN A 176 -2.92 -16.46 -9.64
C GLN A 176 -3.40 -16.05 -8.24
N ARG A 177 -2.63 -15.18 -7.56
CA ARG A 177 -2.98 -14.71 -6.23
C ARG A 177 -4.11 -13.67 -6.27
N LYS A 178 -4.94 -13.66 -5.23
CA LYS A 178 -6.06 -12.71 -5.08
C LYS A 178 -5.55 -11.27 -5.24
N LEU A 179 -6.22 -10.48 -6.09
CA LEU A 179 -5.83 -9.09 -6.40
C LEU A 179 -5.57 -8.25 -5.15
N GLN A 180 -6.44 -8.37 -4.15
CA GLN A 180 -6.30 -7.63 -2.90
C GLN A 180 -4.99 -7.95 -2.16
N GLN A 181 -4.60 -9.23 -2.09
CA GLN A 181 -3.34 -9.65 -1.47
C GLN A 181 -2.13 -9.14 -2.25
N ARG A 182 -2.18 -9.15 -3.59
CA ARG A 182 -1.11 -8.59 -4.44
C ARG A 182 -0.89 -7.11 -4.13
N LEU A 183 -1.98 -6.36 -3.99
CA LEU A 183 -1.94 -4.94 -3.63
C LEU A 183 -1.42 -4.71 -2.20
N GLU A 184 -1.81 -5.54 -1.24
CA GLU A 184 -1.30 -5.50 0.13
C GLU A 184 0.20 -5.77 0.20
N CYS A 185 0.71 -6.74 -0.58
CA CYS A 185 2.14 -7.02 -0.68
C CYS A 185 2.90 -5.80 -1.19
N TYR A 186 2.41 -5.15 -2.25
CA TYR A 186 3.04 -3.92 -2.74
C TYR A 186 3.00 -2.77 -1.71
N ARG A 187 1.87 -2.58 -1.01
CA ARG A 187 1.75 -1.56 0.05
C ARG A 187 2.72 -1.82 1.20
N ALA A 188 2.95 -3.08 1.58
CA ALA A 188 3.93 -3.43 2.62
C ALA A 188 5.34 -2.99 2.23
N LEU A 189 5.71 -3.09 0.95
CA LEU A 189 7.01 -2.63 0.44
C LEU A 189 7.19 -1.10 0.44
N ILE A 190 6.09 -0.33 0.51
CA ILE A 190 6.14 1.16 0.58
C ILE A 190 6.39 1.64 2.01
N ARG A 191 5.86 0.94 3.01
CA ARG A 191 5.89 1.36 4.42
C ARG A 191 7.29 1.35 5.05
N ASP A 192 8.21 0.58 4.48
CA ASP A 192 9.59 0.48 4.94
C ASP A 192 10.44 1.64 4.36
N THR A 193 10.83 2.58 5.22
CA THR A 193 11.36 3.91 4.84
C THR A 193 12.88 3.95 4.61
N GLU A 194 13.61 2.87 4.90
CA GLU A 194 15.08 2.89 4.80
C GLU A 194 15.62 2.60 3.38
N ASN A 195 15.20 3.26 2.29
CA ASN A 195 15.80 3.16 0.93
C ASN A 195 16.01 1.73 0.33
N ARG A 196 15.68 0.65 1.06
CA ARG A 196 16.08 -0.73 0.77
C ARG A 196 15.13 -1.44 -0.18
N ARG A 197 14.02 -0.78 -0.53
CA ARG A 197 12.92 -1.41 -1.28
C ARG A 197 12.67 -0.81 -2.64
N THR A 198 13.44 0.20 -3.06
CA THR A 198 13.27 0.82 -4.39
C THR A 198 13.38 -0.22 -5.51
N LYS A 199 14.38 -1.11 -5.47
CA LYS A 199 14.50 -2.20 -6.45
C LYS A 199 13.29 -3.14 -6.42
N ALA A 200 12.92 -3.62 -5.23
CA ALA A 200 11.75 -4.49 -5.04
C ALA A 200 10.44 -3.88 -5.57
N ARG A 201 10.24 -2.58 -5.36
CA ARG A 201 9.06 -1.84 -5.86
C ARG A 201 9.07 -1.74 -7.38
N VAL A 202 10.23 -1.44 -7.99
CA VAL A 202 10.38 -1.40 -9.45
C VAL A 202 10.11 -2.78 -10.06
N GLU A 203 10.63 -3.86 -9.47
CA GLU A 203 10.38 -5.24 -9.93
C GLU A 203 8.89 -5.59 -9.97
N VAL A 204 8.13 -5.22 -8.94
CA VAL A 204 6.67 -5.44 -8.89
C VAL A 204 5.95 -4.61 -9.94
N LEU A 205 6.25 -3.31 -10.02
CA LEU A 205 5.61 -2.40 -10.96
C LEU A 205 5.91 -2.75 -12.41
N ALA A 206 7.14 -3.19 -12.72
CA ALA A 206 7.55 -3.63 -14.04
C ALA A 206 6.81 -4.91 -14.45
N SER A 207 6.66 -5.87 -13.52
CA SER A 207 5.85 -7.07 -13.74
C SER A 207 4.41 -6.71 -14.07
N TRP A 208 3.79 -5.83 -13.27
CA TRP A 208 2.42 -5.38 -13.53
C TRP A 208 2.31 -4.59 -14.84
N MET A 209 3.30 -3.78 -15.21
CA MET A 209 3.28 -3.04 -16.47
C MET A 209 3.20 -3.97 -17.70
N ASN A 210 3.77 -5.17 -17.61
CA ASN A 210 3.80 -6.14 -18.69
C ASN A 210 2.64 -7.16 -18.65
N GLU A 211 1.79 -7.13 -17.62
CA GLU A 211 0.64 -8.03 -17.53
C GLU A 211 -0.47 -7.63 -18.50
N SER A 212 -1.13 -8.61 -19.14
CA SER A 212 -2.28 -8.36 -20.02
C SER A 212 -3.48 -7.75 -19.27
N ASN A 213 -3.62 -8.06 -17.98
CA ASN A 213 -4.67 -7.55 -17.11
C ASN A 213 -4.08 -7.13 -15.74
N PRO A 214 -3.40 -5.99 -15.67
CA PRO A 214 -2.70 -5.58 -14.47
C PRO A 214 -3.66 -5.09 -13.39
N PRO A 215 -3.22 -5.06 -12.11
CA PRO A 215 -3.99 -4.42 -11.05
C PRO A 215 -4.48 -3.03 -11.43
N LYS A 216 -5.77 -2.73 -11.19
CA LYS A 216 -6.34 -1.42 -11.50
C LYS A 216 -5.53 -0.31 -10.81
N GLY A 217 -5.18 0.73 -11.57
CA GLY A 217 -4.35 1.84 -11.10
C GLY A 217 -2.84 1.55 -11.09
N THR A 218 -2.36 0.52 -11.79
CA THR A 218 -0.90 0.27 -11.95
C THR A 218 -0.18 1.49 -12.53
N ALA A 219 -0.73 2.10 -13.58
CA ALA A 219 -0.16 3.32 -14.18
C ALA A 219 -0.01 4.45 -13.15
N GLN A 220 -1.03 4.67 -12.30
CA GLN A 220 -0.96 5.67 -11.24
C GLN A 220 0.12 5.33 -10.21
N ARG A 221 0.28 4.06 -9.82
CA ARG A 221 1.34 3.65 -8.87
C ARG A 221 2.75 3.83 -9.44
N ILE A 222 2.91 3.64 -10.75
CA ILE A 222 4.17 3.96 -11.43
C ILE A 222 4.39 5.47 -11.40
N ASP A 223 3.37 6.27 -11.72
CA ASP A 223 3.45 7.73 -11.65
C ASP A 223 3.80 8.20 -10.22
N ASP A 224 3.16 7.62 -9.19
CA ASP A 224 3.41 7.95 -7.80
C ASP A 224 4.86 7.65 -7.42
N PHE A 225 5.37 6.45 -7.76
CA PHE A 225 6.77 6.05 -7.55
C PHE A 225 7.77 7.00 -8.24
N VAL A 226 7.52 7.30 -9.52
CA VAL A 226 8.38 8.17 -10.34
C VAL A 226 8.48 9.59 -9.76
N ASN A 227 7.39 10.07 -9.15
CA ASN A 227 7.27 11.43 -8.64
C ASN A 227 7.57 11.56 -7.12
N GLU A 228 8.14 10.54 -6.47
CA GLU A 228 8.49 10.64 -5.05
C GLU A 228 9.68 11.57 -4.83
N ALA A 229 9.62 12.43 -3.81
CA ALA A 229 10.70 13.37 -3.49
C ALA A 229 12.06 12.67 -3.22
N GLN A 230 12.03 11.42 -2.74
CA GLN A 230 13.23 10.64 -2.44
C GLN A 230 14.03 10.18 -3.67
N ARG A 231 13.45 10.21 -4.89
CA ARG A 231 14.15 9.74 -6.11
C ARG A 231 15.50 10.43 -6.33
N GLY A 232 15.62 11.69 -5.92
CA GLY A 232 16.88 12.45 -6.00
C GLY A 232 18.01 11.91 -5.10
N LEU A 233 17.67 11.19 -4.03
CA LEU A 233 18.65 10.52 -3.15
C LEU A 233 19.08 9.15 -3.68
N GLU A 234 18.35 8.61 -4.66
CA GLU A 234 18.51 7.25 -5.16
C GLU A 234 18.98 7.20 -6.62
N ILE A 235 19.51 8.32 -7.15
CA ILE A 235 19.95 8.44 -8.55
C ILE A 235 20.90 7.31 -8.96
N LYS A 236 21.87 6.95 -8.11
CA LYS A 236 22.80 5.86 -8.38
C LYS A 236 22.10 4.51 -8.49
N LEU A 237 21.22 4.19 -7.54
CA LEU A 237 20.45 2.95 -7.52
C LEU A 237 19.50 2.88 -8.73
N LEU A 238 18.83 3.98 -9.07
CA LEU A 238 17.99 4.07 -10.26
C LEU A 238 18.81 3.85 -11.53
N ARG A 239 20.03 4.37 -11.62
CA ARG A 239 20.91 4.13 -12.76
C ARG A 239 21.34 2.66 -12.87
N GLU A 240 21.66 2.02 -11.74
CA GLU A 240 21.99 0.59 -11.66
C GLU A 240 20.79 -0.26 -12.14
N ILE A 241 19.58 0.01 -11.65
CA ILE A 241 18.35 -0.64 -12.12
C ILE A 241 18.16 -0.40 -13.62
N ALA A 242 18.42 0.81 -14.09
CA ALA A 242 18.25 1.17 -15.49
C ALA A 242 19.20 0.41 -16.43
N SER A 243 20.43 0.12 -16.00
CA SER A 243 21.43 -0.62 -16.79
C SER A 243 21.33 -2.15 -16.69
N GLU A 244 20.91 -2.66 -15.52
CA GLU A 244 20.97 -4.10 -15.22
C GLU A 244 19.60 -4.79 -15.24
N GLY A 245 18.52 -4.02 -15.15
CA GLY A 245 17.15 -4.54 -15.09
C GLY A 245 16.59 -4.94 -16.46
N THR A 246 15.38 -5.48 -16.43
CA THR A 246 14.57 -5.71 -17.65
C THR A 246 14.17 -4.39 -18.32
N ASP A 247 13.75 -4.41 -19.59
CA ASP A 247 13.31 -3.19 -20.30
C ASP A 247 12.20 -2.43 -19.55
N ALA A 248 11.31 -3.16 -18.88
CA ALA A 248 10.24 -2.59 -18.07
C ALA A 248 10.76 -1.92 -16.79
N GLU A 249 11.71 -2.55 -16.10
CA GLU A 249 12.37 -1.96 -14.92
C GLU A 249 13.20 -0.74 -15.32
N SER A 250 13.94 -0.87 -16.43
CA SER A 250 14.73 0.20 -17.02
C SER A 250 13.87 1.40 -17.42
N ARG A 251 12.71 1.16 -18.04
CA ARG A 251 11.73 2.20 -18.38
C ARG A 251 11.23 2.95 -17.15
N ILE A 252 10.88 2.24 -16.07
CA ILE A 252 10.41 2.89 -14.83
C ILE A 252 11.55 3.71 -14.18
N ALA A 253 12.75 3.16 -14.13
CA ALA A 253 13.91 3.83 -13.57
C ALA A 253 14.28 5.09 -14.37
N TRP A 254 14.33 5.01 -15.70
CA TRP A 254 14.55 6.17 -16.55
C TRP A 254 13.43 7.21 -16.46
N ARG A 255 12.17 6.81 -16.30
CA ARG A 255 11.09 7.76 -16.04
C ARG A 255 11.35 8.57 -14.76
N ALA A 256 11.82 7.93 -13.69
CA ALA A 256 12.19 8.62 -12.45
C ALA A 256 13.38 9.58 -12.67
N LEU A 257 14.45 9.13 -13.33
CA LEU A 257 15.63 9.95 -13.61
C LEU A 257 15.30 11.15 -14.50
N LEU A 258 14.56 10.96 -15.59
CA LEU A 258 14.18 12.02 -16.53
C LEU A 258 13.17 13.01 -15.93
N THR A 259 12.34 12.58 -14.98
CA THR A 259 11.49 13.49 -14.21
C THR A 259 12.31 14.46 -13.37
N LEU A 260 13.43 14.01 -12.79
CA LEU A 260 14.34 14.90 -12.06
C LEU A 260 14.92 15.99 -12.97
N LEU A 261 15.23 15.69 -14.23
CA LEU A 261 15.72 16.69 -15.19
C LEU A 261 14.67 17.75 -15.57
N SER A 262 13.41 17.35 -15.64
CA SER A 262 12.34 18.20 -16.17
C SER A 262 11.57 19.00 -15.11
N SER A 263 11.67 18.61 -13.84
CA SER A 263 10.98 19.29 -12.74
C SER A 263 11.74 20.53 -12.25
N PRO A 264 11.07 21.70 -12.11
CA PRO A 264 11.68 22.91 -11.56
C PRO A 264 11.96 22.82 -10.06
N LEU A 265 11.42 21.79 -9.37
CA LEU A 265 11.59 21.59 -7.93
C LEU A 265 12.83 20.75 -7.60
N THR A 266 13.51 20.19 -8.62
CA THR A 266 14.70 19.36 -8.44
C THR A 266 15.91 20.22 -8.08
N LYS A 267 16.72 19.74 -7.13
CA LYS A 267 17.99 20.40 -6.77
C LYS A 267 18.99 20.34 -7.94
N ASP A 268 19.71 21.44 -8.19
CA ASP A 268 20.73 21.54 -9.26
C ASP A 268 21.75 20.40 -9.26
N GLN A 269 22.17 19.94 -8.09
CA GLN A 269 23.11 18.83 -7.97
C GLN A 269 22.57 17.52 -8.60
N TRP A 270 21.27 17.27 -8.46
CA TRP A 270 20.61 16.08 -8.98
C TRP A 270 20.43 16.19 -10.49
N VAL A 271 20.03 17.38 -10.97
CA VAL A 271 19.96 17.69 -12.40
C VAL A 271 21.31 17.41 -13.06
N LYS A 272 22.42 17.96 -12.52
CA LYS A 272 23.78 17.74 -13.04
C LYS A 272 24.17 16.25 -13.09
N GLN A 273 23.83 15.48 -12.06
CA GLN A 273 24.13 14.05 -12.03
C GLN A 273 23.41 13.29 -13.14
N VAL A 274 22.10 13.54 -13.33
CA VAL A 274 21.33 12.86 -14.36
C VAL A 274 21.74 13.34 -15.76
N THR A 275 22.05 14.64 -15.94
CA THR A 275 22.53 15.17 -17.23
C THR A 275 23.79 14.43 -17.67
N LYS A 276 24.75 14.21 -16.78
CA LYS A 276 25.96 13.45 -17.09
C LYS A 276 25.64 12.03 -17.57
N MET A 277 24.66 11.36 -16.95
CA MET A 277 24.24 10.01 -17.36
C MET A 277 23.60 10.00 -18.75
N VAL A 278 22.88 11.05 -19.14
CA VAL A 278 22.29 11.19 -20.47
C VAL A 278 23.35 11.50 -21.53
N GLU A 279 24.35 12.32 -21.18
CA GLU A 279 25.49 12.66 -22.06
C GLU A 279 26.35 11.44 -22.42
N GLU A 280 26.32 10.38 -21.60
CA GLU A 280 26.93 9.08 -21.89
C GLU A 280 26.21 8.31 -23.03
N ASN A 281 25.08 8.82 -23.53
CA ASN A 281 24.26 8.25 -24.60
C ASN A 281 23.77 6.82 -24.27
N PRO A 282 22.89 6.70 -23.25
CA PRO A 282 22.32 5.41 -22.86
C PRO A 282 21.67 4.70 -24.05
N ARG A 283 21.86 3.38 -24.12
CA ARG A 283 21.35 2.50 -25.18
C ARG A 283 20.31 1.50 -24.67
N GLU A 284 19.86 1.67 -23.44
CA GLU A 284 18.82 0.82 -22.86
C GLU A 284 17.47 1.11 -23.51
N ILE A 285 16.73 0.08 -23.92
CA ILE A 285 15.39 0.21 -24.51
C ILE A 285 14.47 1.04 -23.60
N GLY A 286 14.58 0.81 -22.29
CA GLY A 286 13.85 1.55 -21.27
C GLY A 286 14.05 3.07 -21.32
N PHE A 287 15.23 3.55 -21.73
CA PHE A 287 15.50 4.99 -21.88
C PHE A 287 14.60 5.62 -22.93
N PHE A 288 14.55 5.03 -24.13
CA PHE A 288 13.73 5.52 -25.23
C PHE A 288 12.23 5.39 -24.94
N LEU A 289 11.81 4.28 -24.32
CA LEU A 289 10.42 4.12 -23.89
C LEU A 289 10.02 5.16 -22.82
N ALA A 290 10.94 5.54 -21.92
CA ALA A 290 10.70 6.59 -20.95
C ALA A 290 10.59 7.98 -21.60
N LEU A 291 11.41 8.27 -22.62
CA LEU A 291 11.29 9.50 -23.42
C LEU A 291 9.94 9.58 -24.12
N ALA A 292 9.47 8.46 -24.70
CA ALA A 292 8.16 8.38 -25.33
C ALA A 292 7.02 8.63 -24.32
N ASP A 293 7.07 7.98 -23.15
CA ASP A 293 6.06 8.12 -22.10
C ASP A 293 5.93 9.55 -21.58
N LEU A 294 7.07 10.22 -21.40
CA LEU A 294 7.14 11.56 -20.85
C LEU A 294 7.04 12.66 -21.93
N LYS A 295 7.10 12.27 -23.20
CA LYS A 295 7.21 13.13 -24.40
C LYS A 295 8.18 14.29 -24.18
N LEU A 296 9.43 13.93 -23.86
CA LEU A 296 10.49 14.90 -23.58
C LEU A 296 11.27 15.25 -24.84
N SER A 297 11.27 16.54 -25.19
CA SER A 297 12.11 17.09 -26.26
C SER A 297 13.53 17.40 -25.77
N GLY A 298 14.46 17.65 -26.70
CA GLY A 298 15.86 17.97 -26.38
C GLY A 298 16.80 16.77 -26.28
N PHE A 299 16.34 15.57 -26.68
CA PHE A 299 17.11 14.33 -26.69
C PHE A 299 17.38 13.84 -28.12
N ASP A 300 17.37 14.75 -29.11
CA ASP A 300 17.48 14.42 -30.54
C ASP A 300 18.76 13.64 -30.85
N GLN A 301 19.88 14.00 -30.23
CA GLN A 301 21.14 13.28 -30.38
C GLN A 301 21.01 11.82 -29.93
N GLN A 302 20.46 11.56 -28.74
CA GLN A 302 20.32 10.22 -28.19
C GLN A 302 19.34 9.39 -29.04
N ILE A 303 18.22 9.99 -29.47
CA ILE A 303 17.25 9.36 -30.36
C ILE A 303 17.91 8.95 -31.68
N GLN A 304 18.70 9.83 -32.30
CA GLN A 304 19.41 9.49 -33.54
C GLN A 304 20.45 8.39 -33.33
N ILE A 305 21.14 8.35 -32.20
CA ILE A 305 22.04 7.24 -31.86
C ILE A 305 21.26 5.92 -31.78
N GLY A 306 20.06 5.93 -31.20
CA GLY A 306 19.21 4.75 -31.12
C GLY A 306 18.68 4.27 -32.47
N LEU A 307 18.28 5.21 -33.34
CA LEU A 307 17.82 4.89 -34.70
C LEU A 307 18.91 4.29 -35.58
N ASN A 308 20.18 4.63 -35.31
CA ASN A 308 21.35 4.09 -36.03
C ASN A 308 21.95 2.86 -35.33
N SER A 309 21.21 2.23 -34.41
CA SER A 309 21.61 0.99 -33.73
C SER A 309 21.55 -0.21 -34.68
N ASP A 310 22.15 -1.31 -34.26
CA ASP A 310 22.06 -2.64 -34.89
C ASP A 310 21.04 -3.56 -34.21
N ASN A 311 20.36 -3.07 -33.17
CA ASN A 311 19.32 -3.79 -32.42
C ASN A 311 17.92 -3.29 -32.82
N ASP A 312 17.12 -4.16 -33.44
CA ASP A 312 15.77 -3.87 -33.92
C ASP A 312 14.82 -3.35 -32.81
N ASP A 313 14.87 -3.94 -31.61
CA ASP A 313 14.00 -3.52 -30.49
C ASP A 313 14.37 -2.11 -30.00
N LEU A 314 15.66 -1.78 -30.03
CA LEU A 314 16.15 -0.44 -29.70
C LEU A 314 15.72 0.57 -30.77
N ILE A 315 15.84 0.23 -32.05
CA ILE A 315 15.38 1.07 -33.17
C ILE A 315 13.88 1.35 -33.01
N HIS A 316 13.05 0.33 -32.80
CA HIS A 316 11.61 0.50 -32.60
C HIS A 316 11.29 1.39 -31.39
N ALA A 317 12.02 1.25 -30.28
CA ALA A 317 11.84 2.09 -29.12
C ALA A 317 12.24 3.56 -29.40
N ALA A 318 13.31 3.78 -30.16
CA ALA A 318 13.76 5.10 -30.58
C ALA A 318 12.80 5.76 -31.58
N GLU A 319 12.24 5.02 -32.54
CA GLU A 319 11.18 5.48 -33.46
C GLU A 319 9.93 5.91 -32.69
N LYS A 320 9.52 5.11 -31.70
CA LYS A 320 8.40 5.46 -30.82
C LYS A 320 8.68 6.74 -30.04
N ALA A 321 9.89 6.89 -29.50
CA ALA A 321 10.30 8.11 -28.82
C ALA A 321 10.25 9.33 -29.75
N GLN A 322 10.80 9.21 -30.97
CA GLN A 322 10.77 10.27 -31.97
C GLN A 322 9.34 10.70 -32.31
N THR A 323 8.44 9.72 -32.50
CA THR A 323 7.04 9.97 -32.86
C THR A 323 6.30 10.69 -31.74
N GLU A 324 6.35 10.17 -30.51
CA GLU A 324 5.64 10.75 -29.37
C GLU A 324 6.17 12.15 -28.99
N VAL A 325 7.49 12.37 -29.11
CA VAL A 325 8.11 13.67 -28.88
C VAL A 325 7.68 14.69 -29.95
N ALA A 326 7.69 14.32 -31.24
CA ALA A 326 7.27 15.21 -32.32
C ALA A 326 5.81 15.67 -32.15
N THR A 327 4.94 14.77 -31.68
CA THR A 327 3.52 15.07 -31.43
C THR A 327 3.32 16.03 -30.25
N SER A 328 4.31 16.20 -29.37
CA SER A 328 4.25 17.06 -28.18
C SER A 328 4.75 18.49 -28.40
N ILE A 329 5.43 18.76 -29.53
CA ILE A 329 5.89 20.10 -29.89
C ILE A 329 4.70 20.85 -30.49
N SER A 330 4.14 21.82 -29.76
CA SER A 330 3.09 22.68 -30.32
C SER A 330 3.67 23.51 -31.47
N VAL A 331 3.25 23.22 -32.70
CA VAL A 331 3.62 23.96 -33.92
C VAL A 331 2.86 25.31 -34.01
N GLY A 332 2.42 25.86 -32.87
CA GLY A 332 1.62 27.09 -32.79
C GLY A 332 2.46 28.32 -32.44
N LYS A 333 1.96 29.50 -32.83
CA LYS A 333 2.47 30.79 -32.34
C LYS A 333 2.38 30.83 -30.81
N LYS A 334 3.40 31.39 -30.16
CA LYS A 334 3.39 31.59 -28.71
C LYS A 334 2.31 32.59 -28.34
N VAL A 335 1.78 32.51 -27.11
CA VAL A 335 0.72 33.42 -26.64
C VAL A 335 1.10 34.90 -26.80
N PHE A 336 2.37 35.26 -26.60
CA PHE A 336 2.84 36.64 -26.78
C PHE A 336 2.91 37.09 -28.25
N GLU A 337 2.89 36.15 -29.20
CA GLU A 337 2.92 36.39 -30.64
C GLU A 337 1.50 36.53 -31.22
N LEU A 338 0.46 36.38 -30.39
CA LEU A 338 -0.95 36.46 -30.77
C LEU A 338 -1.58 37.78 -30.31
N PRO A 339 -2.46 38.40 -31.12
CA PRO A 339 -3.29 39.51 -30.69
C PRO A 339 -4.17 39.13 -29.47
N LEU A 340 -4.41 40.08 -28.56
CA LEU A 340 -5.19 39.84 -27.34
C LEU A 340 -6.57 39.23 -27.62
N GLN A 341 -7.22 39.64 -28.71
CA GLN A 341 -8.53 39.14 -29.10
C GLN A 341 -8.48 37.65 -29.49
N GLU A 342 -7.46 37.23 -30.24
CA GLU A 342 -7.25 35.83 -30.62
C GLU A 342 -6.94 34.97 -29.39
N VAL A 343 -6.15 35.49 -28.44
CA VAL A 343 -5.87 34.81 -27.16
C VAL A 343 -7.15 34.63 -26.35
N PHE A 344 -7.99 35.66 -26.28
CA PHE A 344 -9.25 35.61 -25.52
C PHE A 344 -10.26 34.64 -26.15
N GLU A 345 -10.44 34.70 -27.47
CA GLU A 345 -11.30 33.76 -28.20
C GLU A 345 -10.80 32.31 -28.04
N GLY A 346 -9.49 32.08 -28.19
CA GLY A 346 -8.88 30.77 -28.00
C GLY A 346 -9.05 30.22 -26.58
N ALA A 347 -8.94 31.06 -25.55
CA ALA A 347 -9.14 30.64 -24.15
C ALA A 347 -10.61 30.31 -23.83
N MET A 348 -11.56 31.03 -24.43
CA MET A 348 -12.99 30.85 -24.17
C MET A 348 -13.62 29.71 -24.98
N GLN A 349 -13.12 29.45 -26.17
CA GLN A 349 -13.67 28.45 -27.10
C GLN A 349 -12.83 27.17 -27.18
N GLY A 350 -11.56 27.24 -26.75
CA GLY A 350 -10.66 26.11 -26.77
C GLY A 350 -11.08 25.04 -25.77
N HIS A 351 -11.08 23.79 -26.21
CA HIS A 351 -11.12 22.64 -25.31
C HIS A 351 -9.68 22.20 -25.03
N GLY A 352 -9.31 22.18 -23.75
CA GLY A 352 -8.01 21.63 -23.34
C GLY A 352 -7.96 20.13 -23.58
N ASP A 353 -6.75 19.60 -23.80
CA ASP A 353 -6.49 18.17 -23.79
C ASP A 353 -6.15 17.74 -22.34
N PRO A 354 -7.01 16.94 -21.65
CA PRO A 354 -6.75 16.50 -20.29
C PRO A 354 -5.47 15.67 -20.15
N ALA A 355 -5.08 14.90 -21.17
CA ALA A 355 -3.86 14.11 -21.15
C ALA A 355 -2.62 15.01 -21.19
N TYR A 356 -2.63 16.01 -22.08
CA TYR A 356 -1.57 17.03 -22.12
C TYR A 356 -1.54 17.89 -20.85
N GLY A 357 -2.71 18.24 -20.31
CA GLY A 357 -2.83 18.95 -19.03
C GLY A 357 -2.21 18.18 -17.87
N LYS A 358 -2.49 16.87 -17.75
CA LYS A 358 -1.86 15.99 -16.75
C LYS A 358 -0.34 16.00 -16.91
N GLN A 359 0.16 15.88 -18.15
CA GLN A 359 1.59 15.90 -18.42
C GLN A 359 2.25 17.21 -17.99
N LEU A 360 1.66 18.36 -18.33
CA LEU A 360 2.16 19.67 -17.93
C LEU A 360 2.16 19.82 -16.40
N PHE A 361 1.07 19.42 -15.74
CA PHE A 361 0.93 19.47 -14.29
C PHE A 361 1.99 18.64 -13.55
N THR A 362 2.33 17.47 -14.08
CA THR A 362 3.46 16.65 -13.62
C THR A 362 4.80 17.36 -13.86
N ARG A 363 5.03 17.86 -15.07
CA ARG A 363 6.29 18.51 -15.46
C ARG A 363 6.62 19.74 -14.61
N VAL A 364 5.62 20.56 -14.29
CA VAL A 364 5.83 21.75 -13.42
C VAL A 364 5.96 21.40 -11.93
N GLY A 365 5.83 20.11 -11.57
CA GLY A 365 6.01 19.63 -10.20
C GLY A 365 4.76 19.76 -9.31
N CYS A 366 3.59 20.12 -9.85
CA CYS A 366 2.37 20.29 -9.05
C CYS A 366 1.92 18.97 -8.39
N VAL A 367 2.27 17.81 -8.97
CA VAL A 367 2.02 16.47 -8.40
C VAL A 367 2.81 16.18 -7.12
N ALA A 368 3.71 17.09 -6.70
CA ALA A 368 4.35 17.00 -5.39
C ALA A 368 3.36 17.28 -4.25
N CYS A 369 2.36 18.14 -4.47
CA CYS A 369 1.40 18.58 -3.44
C CYS A 369 -0.07 18.33 -3.81
N HIS A 370 -0.36 17.95 -5.06
CA HIS A 370 -1.72 17.79 -5.56
C HIS A 370 -1.93 16.44 -6.25
N ALA A 371 -3.12 15.87 -6.07
CA ALA A 371 -3.57 14.69 -6.80
C ALA A 371 -4.18 15.10 -8.15
N THR A 372 -3.89 14.35 -9.21
CA THR A 372 -4.48 14.55 -10.55
C THR A 372 -5.68 13.63 -10.81
N SER A 373 -6.09 12.83 -9.84
CA SER A 373 -7.25 11.93 -9.92
C SER A 373 -7.90 11.76 -8.54
N MET A 374 -9.19 11.46 -8.52
CA MET A 374 -9.94 11.21 -7.28
C MET A 374 -9.52 9.92 -6.57
N ASP A 375 -8.90 9.00 -7.30
CA ASP A 375 -8.43 7.70 -6.78
C ASP A 375 -7.01 7.78 -6.18
N ALA A 376 -6.32 8.91 -6.34
CA ALA A 376 -4.99 9.12 -5.78
C ALA A 376 -5.08 9.67 -4.34
N GLU A 377 -4.23 9.18 -3.44
CA GLU A 377 -4.07 9.78 -2.12
C GLU A 377 -3.60 11.23 -2.27
N GLN A 378 -4.25 12.15 -1.58
CA GLN A 378 -3.82 13.54 -1.52
C GLN A 378 -2.51 13.60 -0.71
N LYS A 379 -1.45 14.07 -1.36
CA LYS A 379 -0.09 14.15 -0.79
C LYS A 379 0.04 15.24 0.27
#